data_AF-A0A6B2XFE3-F1
#
_entry.id   AF-A0A6B2XFE3-F1
#
_cell.length_a   1.000
_cell.length_b   1.000
_cell.length_c   1.000
_cell.angle_alpha   90.00
_cell.angle_beta   90.00
_cell.angle_gamma   90.00
#
_symmetry.space_group_name_H-M   'P 1'
#
loop_
_entity.id
_entity.type
_entity.pdbx_description
1 polymer ?
#
loop_
_entity_poly.entity_id
_entity_poly.type
_entity_poly.pdbx_seq_one_letter_code
_entity_poly.pdbx_strand_id
1 'polypeptide(L)'
;MGDDPDGVTDPAPEGGDPDGAVVGPGASRTGNQAARQGSWTADPPVTPSPPPGLLPRLKSYEGHPAAVSATGKDPVNLPMIRHWCEALGDTNPAYTGPDATAPPTMLQAWTMGGLSGHTGGRAPAYDELLALLDESGCTSVVATDCEQEYLQPLRPGDEITFDTVIESVSDRKTTKLGTGHFVTTRTDVRVAGTLVGTHRFRILKYAPARRPKKPPRPRPVVNRDNAGFWEGVEQRRLLIQRCTACATLRFPWLPGCAHCGGPDWDTVEASGDGTVYSYVVMHHPPFPAFDPPYAVALVELAEGVRMISNVVGTPYDKVRIGTPVRLEFRAYDDDLVLPVFSAVEAVETAEAMESMEAVEEGA
;
A
#
# COMPACT_ATOMS: atom_id res chain seq x y z
N MET A 1 -41.08 -23.11 76.64
CA MET A 1 -41.62 -22.78 75.31
C MET A 1 -40.44 -22.35 74.46
N GLY A 2 -39.87 -23.14 73.56
CA GLY A 2 -39.97 -24.54 73.14
C GLY A 2 -38.61 -24.80 72.44
N ASP A 3 -37.93 -25.89 72.78
CA ASP A 3 -37.88 -27.15 72.00
C ASP A 3 -36.79 -27.13 70.90
N ASP A 4 -35.58 -27.54 71.31
CA ASP A 4 -34.82 -28.75 70.90
C ASP A 4 -34.62 -29.16 69.41
N PRO A 5 -33.66 -30.06 69.08
CA PRO A 5 -32.57 -29.81 68.10
C PRO A 5 -32.45 -30.92 67.03
N ASP A 6 -31.38 -30.88 66.22
CA ASP A 6 -30.59 -32.01 65.66
C ASP A 6 -29.72 -31.45 64.50
N GLY A 7 -28.42 -31.70 64.35
CA GLY A 7 -27.59 -32.79 64.86
C GLY A 7 -27.07 -33.65 63.71
N VAL A 8 -25.75 -33.63 63.51
CA VAL A 8 -24.90 -34.68 62.91
C VAL A 8 -24.40 -34.52 61.45
N THR A 9 -23.10 -34.77 61.38
CA THR A 9 -22.00 -34.58 60.42
C THR A 9 -21.73 -35.80 59.51
N ASP A 10 -21.17 -35.55 58.30
CA ASP A 10 -20.15 -36.26 57.45
C ASP A 10 -20.02 -37.82 57.46
N PRO A 11 -19.43 -38.53 56.44
CA PRO A 11 -18.40 -38.08 55.48
C PRO A 11 -18.48 -38.64 54.03
N ALA A 12 -17.53 -38.21 53.19
CA ALA A 12 -17.16 -38.78 51.89
C ALA A 12 -16.60 -40.22 51.96
N PRO A 13 -16.56 -40.96 50.84
CA PRO A 13 -15.61 -42.05 50.65
C PRO A 13 -14.63 -41.83 49.48
N GLU A 14 -13.47 -42.42 49.67
CA GLU A 14 -12.24 -42.38 48.88
C GLU A 14 -12.26 -43.27 47.61
N GLY A 15 -11.18 -43.14 46.83
CA GLY A 15 -10.91 -43.73 45.54
C GLY A 15 -11.01 -45.26 45.40
N GLY A 16 -11.14 -45.67 44.13
CA GLY A 16 -10.97 -47.04 43.65
C GLY A 16 -10.90 -47.06 42.13
N ASP A 17 -9.72 -47.32 41.59
CA ASP A 17 -9.45 -47.79 40.22
C ASP A 17 -9.27 -49.33 40.30
N PRO A 18 -9.66 -50.17 39.32
CA PRO A 18 -8.75 -50.44 38.20
C PRO A 18 -9.40 -50.85 36.86
N ASP A 19 -8.63 -50.64 35.78
CA ASP A 19 -8.51 -51.43 34.55
C ASP A 19 -9.74 -52.21 34.00
N GLY A 20 -10.24 -51.71 32.87
CA GLY A 20 -11.14 -52.43 31.96
C GLY A 20 -10.84 -52.08 30.50
N ALA A 21 -9.70 -52.54 29.98
CA ALA A 21 -9.36 -52.45 28.57
C ALA A 21 -10.25 -53.37 27.73
N VAL A 22 -11.05 -52.80 26.81
CA VAL A 22 -11.57 -53.49 25.63
C VAL A 22 -11.26 -52.64 24.40
N VAL A 23 -10.44 -53.21 23.52
CA VAL A 23 -9.92 -52.62 22.29
C VAL A 23 -10.83 -53.04 21.12
N GLY A 24 -11.26 -52.08 20.31
CA GLY A 24 -11.96 -52.26 19.02
C GLY A 24 -11.83 -51.00 18.15
N PRO A 25 -11.82 -51.11 16.80
CA PRO A 25 -10.77 -50.49 16.01
C PRO A 25 -11.12 -49.13 15.35
N GLY A 26 -10.09 -48.28 15.24
CA GLY A 26 -9.77 -47.55 14.01
C GLY A 26 -10.75 -46.47 13.53
N ALA A 27 -10.68 -45.29 14.14
CA ALA A 27 -11.04 -44.05 13.44
C ALA A 27 -9.90 -43.03 13.63
N SER A 28 -9.39 -42.60 12.48
CA SER A 28 -8.26 -41.68 12.30
C SER A 28 -8.39 -40.39 13.11
N ARG A 29 -7.29 -40.03 13.79
CA ARG A 29 -7.08 -38.78 14.52
C ARG A 29 -7.37 -37.56 13.63
N THR A 30 -8.46 -36.84 13.89
CA THR A 30 -8.57 -35.43 13.53
C THR A 30 -8.13 -34.60 14.74
N GLY A 31 -6.92 -34.03 14.62
CA GLY A 31 -6.34 -33.15 15.62
C GLY A 31 -7.20 -31.91 15.81
N ASN A 32 -7.64 -31.72 17.05
CA ASN A 32 -8.31 -30.54 17.56
C ASN A 32 -7.36 -29.33 17.44
N GLN A 33 -7.53 -28.48 16.43
CA GLN A 33 -6.82 -27.21 16.35
C GLN A 33 -7.53 -26.20 17.25
N ALA A 34 -7.17 -26.22 18.52
CA ALA A 34 -7.47 -25.15 19.46
C ALA A 34 -6.80 -23.86 18.97
N ALA A 35 -7.62 -22.82 18.80
CA ALA A 35 -7.23 -21.48 18.40
C ALA A 35 -6.13 -20.92 19.33
N ARG A 36 -4.90 -20.86 18.83
CA ARG A 36 -3.83 -20.09 19.48
C ARG A 36 -4.04 -18.62 19.15
N GLN A 37 -4.49 -17.85 20.15
CA GLN A 37 -4.36 -16.40 20.16
C GLN A 37 -2.87 -16.07 20.29
N GLY A 38 -2.18 -15.96 19.15
CA GLY A 38 -0.79 -15.51 19.08
C GLY A 38 -0.71 -14.01 19.28
N SER A 39 0.03 -13.57 20.30
CA SER A 39 0.50 -12.20 20.47
C SER A 39 1.28 -11.76 19.22
N TRP A 40 0.78 -10.75 18.51
CA TRP A 40 1.42 -10.16 17.34
C TRP A 40 2.46 -9.11 17.76
N THR A 41 3.55 -9.53 18.38
CA THR A 41 4.75 -8.71 18.49
C THR A 41 5.81 -9.32 17.60
N ALA A 42 5.80 -8.94 16.32
CA ALA A 42 6.91 -9.25 15.43
C ALA A 42 8.13 -8.46 15.92
N ASP A 43 9.23 -9.16 16.22
CA ASP A 43 10.51 -8.52 16.49
C ASP A 43 10.89 -7.60 15.32
N PRO A 44 11.44 -6.40 15.57
CA PRO A 44 11.88 -5.53 14.50
C PRO A 44 12.94 -6.26 13.64
N PRO A 45 12.90 -6.12 12.30
CA PRO A 45 13.89 -6.75 11.45
C PRO A 45 15.29 -6.24 11.80
N VAL A 46 16.12 -7.11 12.38
CA VAL A 46 17.53 -6.84 12.65
C VAL A 46 18.21 -6.61 11.30
N THR A 47 18.55 -5.35 11.02
CA THR A 47 19.35 -5.02 9.85
C THR A 47 20.75 -5.57 10.09
N PRO A 48 21.36 -6.33 9.16
CA PRO A 48 22.68 -6.90 9.38
C PRO A 48 23.69 -5.80 9.77
N SER A 49 24.45 -6.11 10.82
CA SER A 49 25.56 -5.28 11.29
C SER A 49 26.57 -5.11 10.14
N PRO A 50 27.10 -3.90 9.91
CA PRO A 50 28.01 -3.68 8.80
C PRO A 50 29.33 -4.42 9.06
N PRO A 51 30.09 -4.78 8.02
CA PRO A 51 31.41 -5.36 8.20
C PRO A 51 32.31 -4.41 9.01
N PRO A 52 33.16 -4.94 9.92
CA PRO A 52 34.06 -4.11 10.72
C PRO A 52 34.98 -3.28 9.82
N GLY A 53 35.19 -2.00 10.18
CA GLY A 53 36.04 -1.09 9.42
C GLY A 53 35.39 -0.44 8.19
N LEU A 54 34.09 -0.65 7.94
CA LEU A 54 33.39 -0.02 6.81
C LEU A 54 33.43 1.52 6.87
N LEU A 55 33.09 2.12 8.02
CA LEU A 55 32.99 3.58 8.14
C LEU A 55 34.34 4.30 7.88
N PRO A 56 35.49 3.88 8.45
CA PRO A 56 36.79 4.45 8.08
C PRO A 56 37.10 4.37 6.58
N ARG A 57 36.73 3.27 5.92
CA ARG A 57 36.89 3.11 4.46
C ARG A 57 35.97 4.04 3.67
N LEU A 58 34.72 4.23 4.11
CA LEU A 58 33.82 5.20 3.49
C LEU A 58 34.33 6.63 3.65
N LYS A 59 34.84 6.96 4.84
CA LYS A 59 35.43 8.27 5.16
C LYS A 59 36.68 8.57 4.37
N SER A 60 37.47 7.56 3.97
CA SER A 60 38.66 7.82 3.15
C SER A 60 38.35 8.35 1.75
N TYR A 61 37.10 8.22 1.26
CA TYR A 61 36.68 8.81 -0.01
C TYR A 61 36.37 10.31 0.10
N GLU A 62 36.23 10.88 1.30
CA GLU A 62 36.02 12.32 1.44
C GLU A 62 37.20 13.10 0.83
N GLY A 63 36.89 14.16 0.08
CA GLY A 63 37.86 14.96 -0.66
C GLY A 63 38.33 14.35 -1.98
N HIS A 64 38.01 13.09 -2.29
CA HIS A 64 38.35 12.51 -3.59
C HIS A 64 37.48 13.11 -4.70
N PRO A 65 38.05 13.28 -5.91
CA PRO A 65 37.25 13.72 -7.05
C PRO A 65 36.27 12.62 -7.46
N ALA A 66 35.03 13.03 -7.76
CA ALA A 66 34.04 12.24 -8.49
C ALA A 66 34.05 12.58 -9.99
N ALA A 67 34.46 13.80 -10.35
CA ALA A 67 34.74 14.22 -11.72
C ALA A 67 35.86 15.28 -11.73
N VAL A 68 36.74 15.22 -12.73
CA VAL A 68 37.85 16.17 -12.93
C VAL A 68 37.79 16.70 -14.35
N SER A 69 37.66 18.02 -14.49
CA SER A 69 37.58 18.74 -15.77
C SER A 69 36.60 18.08 -16.75
N ALA A 70 35.48 17.56 -16.24
CA ALA A 70 34.47 16.93 -17.07
C ALA A 70 33.75 18.00 -17.90
N THR A 71 33.33 17.64 -19.11
CA THR A 71 32.65 18.56 -20.03
C THR A 71 31.18 18.15 -20.16
N GLY A 72 30.29 19.14 -20.21
CA GLY A 72 28.89 18.93 -20.57
C GLY A 72 28.80 18.31 -21.97
N LYS A 73 27.75 17.52 -22.21
CA LYS A 73 27.60 16.81 -23.50
C LYS A 73 27.37 17.75 -24.66
N ASP A 74 26.57 18.77 -24.40
CA ASP A 74 26.17 19.78 -25.35
C ASP A 74 26.49 21.14 -24.73
N PRO A 75 26.88 22.14 -25.55
CA PRO A 75 26.84 23.51 -25.08
C PRO A 75 25.40 23.85 -24.67
N VAL A 76 25.27 24.86 -23.82
CA VAL A 76 23.96 25.42 -23.47
C VAL A 76 23.25 25.76 -24.78
N ASN A 77 22.01 25.30 -24.95
CA ASN A 77 21.31 25.41 -26.23
C ASN A 77 19.81 25.65 -26.08
N LEU A 78 19.25 26.41 -27.03
CA LEU A 78 17.83 26.79 -27.05
C LEU A 78 16.87 25.58 -27.10
N PRO A 79 17.12 24.51 -27.88
CA PRO A 79 16.23 23.36 -27.92
C PRO A 79 16.01 22.73 -26.54
N MET A 80 17.08 22.50 -25.76
CA MET A 80 16.97 21.94 -24.41
C MET A 80 16.30 22.93 -23.44
N ILE A 81 16.60 24.22 -23.52
CA ILE A 81 15.95 25.26 -22.71
C ILE A 81 14.43 25.26 -22.95
N ARG A 82 14.01 25.27 -24.22
CA ARG A 82 12.60 25.24 -24.60
C ARG A 82 11.90 24.01 -24.04
N HIS A 83 12.46 22.82 -24.25
CA HIS A 83 11.85 21.58 -23.76
C HIS A 83 11.75 21.52 -22.24
N TRP A 84 12.75 22.03 -21.52
CA TRP A 84 12.70 22.13 -20.07
C TRP A 84 11.58 23.08 -19.60
N CYS A 85 11.45 24.25 -20.25
CA CYS A 85 10.42 25.23 -19.93
C CYS A 85 9.02 24.70 -20.22
N GLU A 86 8.80 24.05 -21.37
CA GLU A 86 7.52 23.42 -21.73
C GLU A 86 7.12 22.35 -20.72
N ALA A 87 8.06 21.50 -20.30
CA ALA A 87 7.79 20.41 -19.35
C ALA A 87 7.42 20.92 -17.94
N LEU A 88 7.97 22.07 -17.53
CA LEU A 88 7.69 22.68 -16.22
C LEU A 88 6.59 23.74 -16.27
N GLY A 89 6.12 24.11 -17.46
CA GLY A 89 5.16 25.21 -17.63
C GLY A 89 5.74 26.59 -17.31
N ASP A 90 7.07 26.75 -17.35
CA ASP A 90 7.73 28.04 -17.11
C ASP A 90 7.73 28.87 -18.39
N THR A 91 7.08 30.04 -18.35
CA THR A 91 6.87 30.92 -19.51
C THR A 91 7.66 32.22 -19.40
N ASN A 92 8.67 32.28 -18.53
CA ASN A 92 9.46 33.49 -18.34
C ASN A 92 10.11 33.94 -19.67
N PRO A 93 9.87 35.19 -20.12
CA PRO A 93 10.37 35.68 -21.41
C PRO A 93 11.90 35.70 -21.51
N ALA A 94 12.62 35.74 -20.39
CA ALA A 94 14.09 35.72 -20.35
C ALA A 94 14.72 34.45 -20.95
N TYR A 95 13.94 33.38 -21.13
CA TYR A 95 14.42 32.10 -21.66
C TYR A 95 14.18 31.94 -23.17
N THR A 96 13.68 32.99 -23.83
CA THR A 96 13.30 32.98 -25.24
C THR A 96 13.96 34.10 -26.03
N GLY A 97 14.10 33.92 -27.34
CA GLY A 97 14.68 34.93 -28.24
C GLY A 97 16.21 34.91 -28.31
N PRO A 98 16.81 35.90 -28.99
CA PRO A 98 18.25 35.93 -29.27
C PRO A 98 19.13 36.14 -28.04
N ASP A 99 18.61 36.83 -27.01
CA ASP A 99 19.34 37.15 -25.77
C ASP A 99 19.01 36.17 -24.62
N ALA A 100 18.39 35.04 -24.94
CA ALA A 100 17.91 34.07 -23.98
C ALA A 100 19.02 33.63 -23.01
N THR A 101 18.64 33.50 -21.74
CA THR A 101 19.45 32.82 -20.72
C THR A 101 18.83 31.47 -20.40
N ALA A 102 19.64 30.49 -20.03
CA ALA A 102 19.08 29.25 -19.49
C ALA A 102 18.45 29.52 -18.10
N PRO A 103 17.30 28.91 -17.79
CA PRO A 103 16.77 28.91 -16.43
C PRO A 103 17.86 28.48 -15.44
N PRO A 104 18.11 29.22 -14.34
CA PRO A 104 19.19 28.89 -13.40
C PRO A 104 19.10 27.45 -12.87
N THR A 105 17.89 26.96 -12.65
CA THR A 105 17.57 25.59 -12.22
C THR A 105 17.96 24.50 -13.23
N MET A 106 18.36 24.85 -14.46
CA MET A 106 18.97 23.93 -15.41
C MET A 106 20.47 23.69 -15.16
N LEU A 107 21.08 24.30 -14.15
CA LEU A 107 22.53 24.16 -13.87
C LEU A 107 23.01 22.71 -13.89
N GLN A 108 22.28 21.80 -13.21
CA GLN A 108 22.60 20.38 -13.20
C GLN A 108 22.31 19.70 -14.54
N ALA A 109 21.31 20.15 -15.31
CA ALA A 109 20.92 19.52 -16.57
C ALA A 109 22.09 19.46 -17.56
N TRP A 110 22.95 20.49 -17.56
CA TRP A 110 24.12 20.59 -18.43
C TRP A 110 25.30 19.69 -18.02
N THR A 111 25.31 19.18 -16.78
CA THR A 111 26.36 18.28 -16.27
C THR A 111 25.92 16.81 -16.21
N MET A 112 24.67 16.51 -16.59
CA MET A 112 24.15 15.15 -16.54
C MET A 112 24.77 14.26 -17.61
N GLY A 113 25.06 13.01 -17.22
CA GLY A 113 25.53 11.97 -18.15
C GLY A 113 24.43 11.46 -19.10
N GLY A 114 23.15 11.78 -18.89
CA GLY A 114 22.06 11.24 -19.71
C GLY A 114 22.04 9.70 -19.78
N LEU A 115 21.37 9.14 -20.79
CA LEU A 115 21.23 7.68 -20.94
C LEU A 115 22.54 6.97 -21.30
N SER A 116 23.41 7.62 -22.09
CA SER A 116 24.70 7.05 -22.49
C SER A 116 25.81 7.25 -21.45
N GLY A 117 25.51 7.84 -20.29
CA GLY A 117 26.51 8.18 -19.27
C GLY A 117 27.46 9.30 -19.69
N HIS A 118 28.36 9.71 -18.79
CA HIS A 118 29.36 10.73 -19.07
C HIS A 118 30.39 10.24 -20.10
N THR A 119 30.75 11.11 -21.06
CA THR A 119 31.68 10.79 -22.16
C THR A 119 33.15 10.95 -21.77
N GLY A 120 33.45 11.46 -20.58
CA GLY A 120 34.80 11.63 -20.03
C GLY A 120 34.81 12.36 -18.69
N GLY A 121 35.97 12.38 -18.01
CA GLY A 121 36.20 13.17 -16.81
C GLY A 121 35.61 12.63 -15.50
N ARG A 122 34.93 11.49 -15.49
CA ARG A 122 34.48 10.83 -14.24
C ARG A 122 35.66 10.13 -13.58
N ALA A 123 35.85 10.36 -12.29
CA ALA A 123 36.87 9.70 -11.49
C ALA A 123 36.30 8.40 -10.86
N PRO A 124 37.11 7.35 -10.72
CA PRO A 124 36.63 6.03 -10.27
C PRO A 124 36.14 6.03 -8.81
N ALA A 125 36.66 6.96 -8.00
CA ALA A 125 36.42 7.01 -6.55
C ALA A 125 34.93 7.05 -6.18
N TYR A 126 34.08 7.73 -6.96
CA TYR A 126 32.65 7.79 -6.67
C TYR A 126 31.94 6.47 -6.97
N ASP A 127 32.32 5.79 -8.06
CA ASP A 127 31.73 4.50 -8.42
C ASP A 127 32.18 3.40 -7.45
N GLU A 128 33.44 3.42 -7.03
CA GLU A 128 33.97 2.54 -5.99
C GLU A 128 33.27 2.76 -4.64
N LEU A 129 33.02 4.02 -4.26
CA LEU A 129 32.26 4.35 -3.04
C LEU A 129 30.83 3.78 -3.11
N LEU A 130 30.15 3.98 -4.24
CA LEU A 130 28.79 3.46 -4.43
C LEU A 130 28.76 1.93 -4.42
N ALA A 131 29.73 1.27 -5.06
CA ALA A 131 29.86 -0.18 -5.05
C ALA A 131 30.12 -0.72 -3.64
N LEU A 132 31.00 -0.07 -2.87
CA LEU A 132 31.26 -0.43 -1.47
C LEU A 132 30.00 -0.30 -0.59
N LEU A 133 29.19 0.73 -0.82
CA LEU A 133 27.90 0.89 -0.17
C LEU A 133 26.92 -0.22 -0.57
N ASP A 134 26.87 -0.60 -1.85
CA ASP A 134 26.04 -1.71 -2.33
C ASP A 134 26.45 -3.06 -1.71
N GLU A 135 27.76 -3.36 -1.68
CA GLU A 135 28.32 -4.55 -1.03
C GLU A 135 28.03 -4.61 0.48
N SER A 136 27.87 -3.45 1.13
CA SER A 136 27.46 -3.36 2.54
C SER A 136 25.95 -3.58 2.78
N GLY A 137 25.18 -3.83 1.72
CA GLY A 137 23.73 -4.01 1.75
C GLY A 137 22.92 -2.73 1.54
N CYS A 138 23.57 -1.58 1.32
CA CYS A 138 22.91 -0.31 1.03
C CYS A 138 22.55 -0.18 -0.46
N THR A 139 21.69 -1.08 -0.94
CA THR A 139 21.39 -1.29 -2.35
C THR A 139 20.43 -0.28 -2.97
N SER A 140 19.71 0.50 -2.16
CA SER A 140 18.77 1.52 -2.62
C SER A 140 19.36 2.91 -2.49
N VAL A 141 18.94 3.83 -3.36
CA VAL A 141 19.38 5.23 -3.35
C VAL A 141 18.19 6.17 -3.47
N VAL A 142 18.24 7.28 -2.75
CA VAL A 142 17.28 8.38 -2.90
C VAL A 142 18.01 9.71 -2.75
N ALA A 143 17.65 10.71 -3.54
CA ALA A 143 18.11 12.08 -3.34
C ALA A 143 17.36 12.71 -2.15
N THR A 144 18.08 13.36 -1.24
CA THR A 144 17.48 13.94 -0.03
C THR A 144 17.58 15.45 -0.01
N ASP A 145 18.67 16.02 -0.53
CA ASP A 145 18.91 17.47 -0.50
C ASP A 145 19.62 17.91 -1.79
N CYS A 146 19.25 19.09 -2.27
CA CYS A 146 19.85 19.75 -3.43
C CYS A 146 19.97 21.24 -3.11
N GLU A 147 21.20 21.73 -3.06
CA GLU A 147 21.52 23.15 -2.87
C GLU A 147 22.26 23.65 -4.12
N GLN A 148 21.79 24.74 -4.72
CA GLN A 148 22.42 25.34 -5.88
C GLN A 148 22.66 26.83 -5.63
N GLU A 149 23.87 27.29 -5.95
CA GLU A 149 24.25 28.70 -5.94
C GLU A 149 24.51 29.13 -7.39
N TYR A 150 23.85 30.19 -7.83
CA TYR A 150 23.94 30.71 -9.19
C TYR A 150 24.71 32.03 -9.18
N LEU A 151 25.89 32.05 -9.77
CA LEU A 151 26.76 33.23 -9.77
C LEU A 151 26.60 34.03 -11.06
N GLN A 152 26.41 33.35 -12.19
CA GLN A 152 26.22 33.98 -13.50
C GLN A 152 25.17 33.21 -14.32
N PRO A 153 24.33 33.93 -15.10
CA PRO A 153 23.38 33.28 -15.99
C PRO A 153 24.11 32.61 -17.15
N LEU A 154 23.71 31.37 -17.46
CA LEU A 154 24.20 30.63 -18.62
C LEU A 154 23.48 31.10 -19.89
N ARG A 155 24.20 31.12 -21.01
CA ARG A 155 23.69 31.57 -22.32
C ARG A 155 23.89 30.51 -23.39
N PRO A 156 23.00 30.43 -24.40
CA PRO A 156 23.20 29.56 -25.55
C PRO A 156 24.59 29.75 -26.18
N GLY A 157 25.30 28.64 -26.39
CA GLY A 157 26.69 28.62 -26.86
C GLY A 157 27.73 28.41 -25.75
N ASP A 158 27.38 28.60 -24.47
CA ASP A 158 28.31 28.36 -23.38
C ASP A 158 28.71 26.88 -23.29
N GLU A 159 30.02 26.62 -23.34
CA GLU A 159 30.59 25.30 -23.10
C GLU A 159 30.83 25.08 -21.61
N ILE A 160 30.16 24.07 -21.07
CA ILE A 160 30.18 23.78 -19.63
C ILE A 160 31.32 22.82 -19.31
N THR A 161 32.12 23.18 -18.33
CA THR A 161 33.08 22.30 -17.66
C THR A 161 32.76 22.22 -16.18
N PHE A 162 33.07 21.10 -15.53
CA PHE A 162 32.78 20.94 -14.11
C PHE A 162 33.74 19.98 -13.42
N ASP A 163 33.95 20.24 -12.13
CA ASP A 163 34.62 19.33 -11.21
C ASP A 163 33.62 18.92 -10.13
N THR A 164 33.66 17.65 -9.75
CA THR A 164 32.84 17.15 -8.64
C THR A 164 33.75 16.53 -7.59
N VAL A 165 33.51 16.85 -6.32
CA VAL A 165 34.20 16.26 -5.17
C VAL A 165 33.21 15.52 -4.27
N ILE A 166 33.65 14.41 -3.68
CA ILE A 166 32.95 13.74 -2.59
C ILE A 166 33.17 14.59 -1.33
N GLU A 167 32.20 15.44 -0.99
CA GLU A 167 32.36 16.42 0.08
C GLU A 167 32.26 15.78 1.47
N SER A 168 31.31 14.84 1.65
CA SER A 168 31.16 14.12 2.91
C SER A 168 30.43 12.79 2.78
N VAL A 169 30.74 11.85 3.66
CA VAL A 169 29.98 10.61 3.90
C VAL A 169 29.60 10.57 5.38
N SER A 170 28.31 10.44 5.69
CA SER A 170 27.84 10.43 7.07
C SER A 170 28.12 9.11 7.78
N ASP A 171 28.01 9.11 9.11
CA ASP A 171 27.79 7.90 9.88
C ASP A 171 26.51 7.18 9.43
N ARG A 172 26.37 5.92 9.83
CA ARG A 172 25.20 5.10 9.52
C ARG A 172 23.97 5.68 10.25
N LYS A 173 22.89 5.96 9.51
CA LYS A 173 21.65 6.54 10.02
C LYS A 173 20.45 5.68 9.63
N THR A 174 19.51 5.53 10.57
CA THR A 174 18.23 4.84 10.34
C THR A 174 17.15 5.85 10.00
N THR A 175 16.46 5.64 8.89
CA THR A 175 15.35 6.47 8.41
C THR A 175 14.09 5.61 8.21
N LYS A 176 12.95 6.23 7.84
CA LYS A 176 11.74 5.48 7.47
C LYS A 176 11.92 4.60 6.23
N LEU A 177 12.82 4.99 5.31
CA LEU A 177 13.11 4.23 4.09
C LEU A 177 14.04 3.06 4.38
N GLY A 178 14.85 3.15 5.43
CA GLY A 178 15.81 2.14 5.82
C GLY A 178 17.08 2.73 6.43
N THR A 179 18.05 1.87 6.66
CA THR A 179 19.30 2.20 7.34
C THR A 179 20.43 2.32 6.33
N GLY A 180 21.18 3.43 6.36
CA GLY A 180 22.15 3.74 5.32
C GLY A 180 23.13 4.86 5.66
N HIS A 181 23.82 5.37 4.65
CA HIS A 181 24.76 6.49 4.72
C HIS A 181 24.34 7.60 3.78
N PHE A 182 24.48 8.84 4.23
CA PHE A 182 24.34 10.00 3.36
C PHE A 182 25.68 10.27 2.68
N VAL A 183 25.64 10.51 1.38
CA VAL A 183 26.81 10.93 0.58
C VAL A 183 26.49 12.28 -0.02
N THR A 184 27.32 13.27 0.27
CA THR A 184 27.19 14.62 -0.29
C THR A 184 28.29 14.84 -1.31
N THR A 185 27.93 15.22 -2.52
CA THR A 185 28.88 15.67 -3.55
C THR A 185 28.70 17.16 -3.80
N ARG A 186 29.81 17.85 -4.08
CA ARG A 186 29.78 19.25 -4.54
C ARG A 186 30.32 19.31 -5.94
N THR A 187 29.58 19.96 -6.84
CA THR A 187 29.96 20.21 -8.22
C THR A 187 30.15 21.69 -8.45
N ASP A 188 31.34 22.06 -8.93
CA ASP A 188 31.69 23.43 -9.29
C ASP A 188 31.62 23.54 -10.83
N VAL A 189 30.67 24.33 -11.34
CA VAL A 189 30.38 24.46 -12.78
C VAL A 189 31.03 25.72 -13.33
N ARG A 190 31.69 25.60 -14.48
CA ARG A 190 32.47 26.67 -15.10
C ARG A 190 32.18 26.83 -16.59
N VAL A 191 32.27 28.07 -17.07
CA VAL A 191 32.29 28.45 -18.49
C VAL A 191 33.59 29.18 -18.76
N ALA A 192 34.37 28.72 -19.75
CA ALA A 192 35.67 29.30 -20.08
C ALA A 192 36.59 29.51 -18.84
N GLY A 193 36.56 28.56 -17.89
CA GLY A 193 37.33 28.61 -16.64
C GLY A 193 36.76 29.51 -15.53
N THR A 194 35.68 30.25 -15.78
CA THR A 194 35.01 31.11 -14.78
C THR A 194 33.92 30.32 -14.05
N LEU A 195 33.87 30.40 -12.72
CA LEU A 195 32.82 29.76 -11.91
C LEU A 195 31.47 30.44 -12.13
N VAL A 196 30.49 29.69 -12.62
CA VAL A 196 29.14 30.18 -12.94
C VAL A 196 28.08 29.68 -11.96
N GLY A 197 28.35 28.57 -11.27
CA GLY A 197 27.49 28.07 -10.21
C GLY A 197 28.09 26.89 -9.45
N THR A 198 27.52 26.61 -8.29
CA THR A 198 27.84 25.43 -7.48
C THR A 198 26.58 24.62 -7.22
N HIS A 199 26.74 23.30 -7.10
CA HIS A 199 25.66 22.38 -6.83
C HIS A 199 26.10 21.35 -5.79
N ARG A 200 25.54 21.41 -4.59
CA ARG A 200 25.69 20.37 -3.56
C ARG A 200 24.50 19.44 -3.62
N PHE A 201 24.77 18.16 -3.83
CA PHE A 201 23.76 17.13 -3.94
C PHE A 201 23.98 16.07 -2.88
N ARG A 202 22.95 15.78 -2.09
CA ARG A 202 23.00 14.74 -1.07
C ARG A 202 22.07 13.59 -1.44
N ILE A 203 22.63 12.39 -1.42
CA ILE A 203 21.89 11.14 -1.55
C ILE A 203 21.95 10.35 -0.24
N LEU A 204 20.94 9.52 -0.01
CA LEU A 204 20.97 8.44 0.97
C LEU A 204 21.11 7.12 0.21
N LYS A 205 22.21 6.39 0.43
CA LYS A 205 22.36 4.98 0.06
C LYS A 205 21.95 4.14 1.25
N TYR A 206 20.95 3.28 1.12
CA TYR A 206 20.33 2.58 2.25
C TYR A 206 19.91 1.15 1.94
N ALA A 207 19.86 0.33 2.98
CA ALA A 207 19.22 -0.97 2.95
C ALA A 207 17.71 -0.75 3.10
N PRO A 208 16.87 -1.08 2.09
CA PRO A 208 15.45 -0.78 2.14
C PRO A 208 14.79 -1.50 3.32
N ALA A 209 14.07 -0.74 4.14
CA ALA A 209 13.26 -1.29 5.21
C ALA A 209 12.23 -2.25 4.60
N ARG A 210 12.16 -3.47 5.12
CA ARG A 210 11.15 -4.44 4.69
C ARG A 210 9.78 -3.86 5.05
N ARG A 211 9.03 -3.37 4.06
CA ARG A 211 7.66 -2.91 4.27
C ARG A 211 6.88 -4.11 4.82
N PRO A 212 6.31 -4.03 6.04
CA PRO A 212 5.54 -5.15 6.56
C PRO A 212 4.41 -5.43 5.57
N LYS A 213 4.32 -6.68 5.09
CA LYS A 213 3.16 -7.11 4.31
C LYS A 213 1.94 -6.90 5.19
N LYS A 214 0.90 -6.23 4.67
CA LYS A 214 -0.38 -6.19 5.38
C LYS A 214 -0.79 -7.62 5.70
N PRO A 215 -1.25 -7.91 6.93
CA PRO A 215 -1.77 -9.22 7.25
C PRO A 215 -2.86 -9.60 6.25
N PRO A 216 -2.94 -10.88 5.86
CA PRO A 216 -3.98 -11.35 4.95
C PRO A 216 -5.37 -11.09 5.53
N ARG A 217 -6.37 -11.02 4.67
CA ARG A 217 -7.77 -10.91 5.11
C ARG A 217 -8.15 -12.14 5.96
N PRO A 218 -8.92 -11.95 7.05
CA PRO A 218 -9.44 -13.08 7.82
C PRO A 218 -10.20 -14.05 6.91
N ARG A 219 -9.92 -15.34 7.06
CA ARG A 219 -10.60 -16.38 6.31
C ARG A 219 -11.97 -16.67 6.93
N PRO A 220 -13.00 -16.89 6.11
CA PRO A 220 -14.29 -17.33 6.62
C PRO A 220 -14.18 -18.66 7.35
N VAL A 221 -14.98 -18.84 8.40
CA VAL A 221 -15.14 -20.15 9.04
C VAL A 221 -16.19 -20.92 8.24
N VAL A 222 -15.72 -21.89 7.46
CA VAL A 222 -16.57 -22.77 6.65
C VAL A 222 -16.94 -24.00 7.47
N ASN A 223 -18.23 -24.32 7.52
CA ASN A 223 -18.78 -25.52 8.14
C ASN A 223 -19.78 -26.20 7.19
N ARG A 224 -20.36 -27.32 7.62
CA ARG A 224 -21.33 -28.08 6.82
C ARG A 224 -22.52 -27.25 6.33
N ASP A 225 -22.99 -26.31 7.15
CA ASP A 225 -24.24 -25.59 6.91
C ASP A 225 -24.06 -24.38 5.98
N ASN A 226 -22.84 -23.85 5.87
CA ASN A 226 -22.53 -22.70 5.01
C ASN A 226 -21.58 -23.03 3.84
N ALA A 227 -21.12 -24.27 3.71
CA ALA A 227 -20.21 -24.69 2.63
C ALA A 227 -20.75 -24.33 1.23
N GLY A 228 -22.03 -24.61 0.96
CA GLY A 228 -22.63 -24.32 -0.34
C GLY A 228 -22.68 -22.82 -0.69
N PHE A 229 -22.73 -21.93 0.31
CA PHE A 229 -22.58 -20.49 0.08
C PHE A 229 -21.18 -20.15 -0.40
N TRP A 230 -20.14 -20.69 0.25
CA TRP A 230 -18.75 -20.42 -0.09
C TRP A 230 -18.33 -21.06 -1.42
N GLU A 231 -18.82 -22.27 -1.74
CA GLU A 231 -18.66 -22.89 -3.05
C GLU A 231 -19.28 -22.02 -4.16
N GLY A 232 -20.45 -21.42 -3.91
CA GLY A 232 -21.05 -20.43 -4.80
C GLY A 232 -20.16 -19.21 -4.99
N VAL A 233 -19.64 -18.65 -3.90
CA VAL A 233 -18.73 -17.48 -3.95
C VAL A 233 -17.46 -17.76 -4.76
N GLU A 234 -16.84 -18.94 -4.59
CA GLU A 234 -15.68 -19.36 -5.38
C GLU A 234 -16.01 -19.43 -6.89
N GLN A 235 -17.22 -19.86 -7.22
CA GLN A 235 -17.76 -19.88 -8.58
C GLN A 235 -18.29 -18.52 -9.06
N ARG A 236 -18.14 -17.45 -8.25
CA ARG A 236 -18.66 -16.10 -8.51
C ARG A 236 -20.18 -16.05 -8.67
N ARG A 237 -20.89 -16.82 -7.85
CA ARG A 237 -22.36 -16.91 -7.81
C ARG A 237 -22.84 -16.70 -6.38
N LEU A 238 -23.68 -15.69 -6.15
CA LEU A 238 -24.23 -15.42 -4.83
C LEU A 238 -25.50 -16.24 -4.63
N LEU A 239 -25.38 -17.38 -3.93
CA LEU A 239 -26.49 -18.31 -3.72
C LEU A 239 -27.25 -18.01 -2.42
N ILE A 240 -28.57 -17.88 -2.55
CA ILE A 240 -29.51 -17.71 -1.44
C ILE A 240 -30.22 -19.03 -1.20
N GLN A 241 -30.30 -19.45 0.05
CA GLN A 241 -30.94 -20.71 0.44
C GLN A 241 -32.46 -20.56 0.37
N ARG A 242 -33.17 -21.53 -0.24
CA ARG A 242 -34.62 -21.54 -0.38
C ARG A 242 -35.21 -22.84 0.19
N CYS A 243 -36.24 -22.75 1.01
CA CYS A 243 -36.93 -23.93 1.53
C CYS A 243 -37.74 -24.62 0.42
N THR A 244 -37.58 -25.93 0.22
CA THR A 244 -38.34 -26.68 -0.79
C THR A 244 -39.80 -26.90 -0.42
N ALA A 245 -40.16 -26.78 0.87
CA ALA A 245 -41.53 -26.97 1.35
C ALA A 245 -42.40 -25.70 1.31
N CYS A 246 -41.82 -24.52 1.58
CA CYS A 246 -42.57 -23.25 1.67
C CYS A 246 -42.00 -22.10 0.85
N ALA A 247 -40.95 -22.36 0.06
CA ALA A 247 -40.26 -21.38 -0.80
C ALA A 247 -39.63 -20.17 -0.08
N THR A 248 -39.64 -20.11 1.25
CA THR A 248 -38.99 -19.03 2.02
C THR A 248 -37.50 -18.97 1.72
N LEU A 249 -37.03 -17.80 1.29
CA LEU A 249 -35.62 -17.46 1.13
C LEU A 249 -35.00 -17.11 2.49
N ARG A 250 -33.73 -17.48 2.69
CA ARG A 250 -33.03 -17.18 3.94
C ARG A 250 -31.54 -16.91 3.74
N PHE A 251 -31.07 -15.93 4.50
CA PHE A 251 -29.67 -15.60 4.69
C PHE A 251 -29.49 -15.03 6.12
N PRO A 252 -28.46 -15.44 6.90
CA PRO A 252 -27.44 -16.45 6.60
C PRO A 252 -28.00 -17.86 6.37
N TRP A 253 -27.17 -18.75 5.81
CA TRP A 253 -27.54 -20.15 5.61
C TRP A 253 -27.72 -20.86 6.96
N LEU A 254 -28.79 -21.66 7.05
CA LEU A 254 -29.19 -22.39 8.26
C LEU A 254 -29.63 -23.82 7.90
N PRO A 255 -29.45 -24.80 8.81
CA PRO A 255 -29.76 -26.21 8.55
C PRO A 255 -31.26 -26.52 8.44
N GLY A 256 -32.14 -25.59 8.80
CA GLY A 256 -33.60 -25.77 8.72
C GLY A 256 -34.35 -24.46 8.50
N CYS A 257 -35.59 -24.56 8.04
CA CYS A 257 -36.45 -23.40 7.80
C CYS A 257 -37.08 -22.88 9.10
N ALA A 258 -36.82 -21.63 9.45
CA ALA A 258 -37.42 -20.97 10.62
C ALA A 258 -38.94 -20.72 10.48
N HIS A 259 -39.49 -20.77 9.26
CA HIS A 259 -40.91 -20.53 9.01
C HIS A 259 -41.76 -21.79 9.15
N CYS A 260 -41.35 -22.92 8.55
CA CYS A 260 -42.14 -24.16 8.54
C CYS A 260 -41.47 -25.36 9.21
N GLY A 261 -40.22 -25.25 9.66
CA GLY A 261 -39.46 -26.35 10.27
C GLY A 261 -38.91 -27.38 9.28
N GLY A 262 -39.14 -27.22 7.97
CA GLY A 262 -38.64 -28.14 6.95
C GLY A 262 -37.10 -28.23 6.92
N PRO A 263 -36.52 -29.44 6.80
CA PRO A 263 -35.07 -29.63 6.79
C PRO A 263 -34.45 -29.43 5.40
N ASP A 264 -35.26 -29.57 4.35
CA ASP A 264 -34.78 -29.58 2.97
C ASP A 264 -34.78 -28.18 2.33
N TRP A 265 -33.82 -27.98 1.44
CA TRP A 265 -33.61 -26.70 0.75
C TRP A 265 -32.90 -26.89 -0.58
N ASP A 266 -33.16 -25.95 -1.48
CA ASP A 266 -32.39 -25.71 -2.70
C ASP A 266 -31.84 -24.28 -2.67
N THR A 267 -31.37 -23.77 -3.82
CA THR A 267 -30.79 -22.42 -3.92
C THR A 267 -31.41 -21.64 -5.07
N VAL A 268 -31.44 -20.32 -4.89
CA VAL A 268 -31.66 -19.36 -5.98
C VAL A 268 -30.43 -18.47 -6.08
N GLU A 269 -30.03 -18.11 -7.29
CA GLU A 269 -28.94 -17.17 -7.51
C GLU A 269 -29.49 -15.74 -7.38
N ALA A 270 -28.82 -14.92 -6.56
CA ALA A 270 -29.17 -13.52 -6.41
C ALA A 270 -28.88 -12.75 -7.71
N SER A 271 -29.74 -11.80 -8.05
CA SER A 271 -29.54 -10.83 -9.14
C SER A 271 -28.25 -10.02 -9.00
N GLY A 272 -27.79 -9.87 -7.76
CA GLY A 272 -26.63 -9.03 -7.39
C GLY A 272 -27.01 -7.58 -7.10
N ASP A 273 -28.28 -7.20 -7.27
CA ASP A 273 -28.76 -5.86 -6.94
C ASP A 273 -29.19 -5.78 -5.47
N GLY A 274 -28.88 -4.65 -4.83
CA GLY A 274 -29.27 -4.42 -3.45
C GLY A 274 -29.27 -2.94 -3.08
N THR A 275 -29.66 -2.67 -1.84
CA THR A 275 -29.70 -1.33 -1.26
C THR A 275 -29.06 -1.35 0.12
N VAL A 276 -28.28 -0.32 0.45
CA VAL A 276 -27.73 -0.16 1.81
C VAL A 276 -28.88 0.05 2.80
N TYR A 277 -29.19 -0.97 3.58
CA TYR A 277 -30.22 -0.91 4.63
C TYR A 277 -29.68 -0.20 5.88
N SER A 278 -28.44 -0.49 6.26
CA SER A 278 -27.71 0.17 7.35
C SER A 278 -26.21 0.03 7.13
N TYR A 279 -25.38 0.86 7.77
CA TYR A 279 -23.93 0.75 7.67
C TYR A 279 -23.22 1.29 8.91
N VAL A 280 -21.99 0.85 9.10
CA VAL A 280 -21.03 1.39 10.08
C VAL A 280 -19.74 1.77 9.38
N VAL A 281 -19.07 2.83 9.86
CA VAL A 281 -17.73 3.22 9.39
C VAL A 281 -16.72 2.89 10.48
N MET A 282 -15.75 2.05 10.15
CA MET A 282 -14.72 1.63 11.09
C MET A 282 -13.54 2.60 11.07
N HIS A 283 -13.41 3.43 12.10
CA HIS A 283 -12.30 4.40 12.23
C HIS A 283 -11.17 3.89 13.14
N HIS A 284 -11.50 3.35 14.32
CA HIS A 284 -10.52 2.95 15.32
C HIS A 284 -11.08 1.84 16.24
N PRO A 285 -10.27 0.87 16.70
CA PRO A 285 -8.88 0.64 16.32
C PRO A 285 -8.73 0.14 14.87
N PRO A 286 -7.61 0.46 14.19
CA PRO A 286 -7.35 -0.05 12.85
C PRO A 286 -7.24 -1.58 12.91
N PHE A 287 -7.96 -2.28 12.04
CA PHE A 287 -7.75 -3.71 11.85
C PHE A 287 -6.68 -3.93 10.78
N PRO A 288 -5.55 -4.60 11.07
CA PRO A 288 -4.38 -4.64 10.18
C PRO A 288 -4.63 -5.10 8.72
N ALA A 289 -5.66 -5.91 8.50
CA ALA A 289 -6.02 -6.42 7.17
C ALA A 289 -6.88 -5.45 6.32
N PHE A 290 -7.27 -4.30 6.86
CA PHE A 290 -8.10 -3.29 6.19
C PHE A 290 -7.42 -1.92 6.22
N ASP A 291 -7.81 -1.06 5.28
CA ASP A 291 -7.41 0.35 5.24
C ASP A 291 -8.52 1.21 5.85
N PRO A 292 -8.42 1.64 7.12
CA PRO A 292 -9.40 2.52 7.72
C PRO A 292 -9.24 3.97 7.22
N PRO A 293 -10.33 4.75 7.20
CA PRO A 293 -11.71 4.33 7.48
C PRO A 293 -12.37 3.58 6.30
N TYR A 294 -13.17 2.55 6.61
CA TYR A 294 -13.94 1.79 5.62
C TYR A 294 -15.37 1.52 6.10
N ALA A 295 -16.29 1.40 5.14
CA ALA A 295 -17.70 1.10 5.41
C ALA A 295 -17.98 -0.42 5.39
N VAL A 296 -18.77 -0.89 6.35
CA VAL A 296 -19.40 -2.21 6.36
C VAL A 296 -20.90 -1.99 6.37
N ALA A 297 -21.59 -2.49 5.35
CA ALA A 297 -23.02 -2.32 5.16
C ALA A 297 -23.78 -3.62 5.43
N LEU A 298 -24.97 -3.47 6.01
CA LEU A 298 -26.04 -4.44 5.88
C LEU A 298 -26.81 -4.09 4.60
N VAL A 299 -26.66 -4.92 3.58
CA VAL A 299 -27.29 -4.74 2.26
C VAL A 299 -28.56 -5.57 2.21
N GLU A 300 -29.68 -4.96 1.84
CA GLU A 300 -30.92 -5.67 1.50
C GLU A 300 -30.89 -5.97 -0.01
N LEU A 301 -30.86 -7.26 -0.36
CA LEU A 301 -30.88 -7.70 -1.75
C LEU A 301 -32.26 -7.56 -2.35
N ALA A 302 -32.37 -7.50 -3.68
CA ALA A 302 -33.65 -7.43 -4.39
C ALA A 302 -34.59 -8.60 -4.04
N GLU A 303 -34.04 -9.75 -3.66
CA GLU A 303 -34.80 -10.94 -3.23
C GLU A 303 -35.34 -10.82 -1.78
N GLY A 304 -35.04 -9.74 -1.07
CA GLY A 304 -35.59 -9.40 0.26
C GLY A 304 -34.81 -9.95 1.45
N VAL A 305 -33.73 -10.71 1.23
CA VAL A 305 -32.80 -11.12 2.30
C VAL A 305 -31.72 -10.07 2.52
N ARG A 306 -31.10 -10.09 3.70
CA ARG A 306 -30.04 -9.12 4.05
C ARG A 306 -28.70 -9.79 4.26
N MET A 307 -27.64 -9.14 3.78
CA MET A 307 -26.26 -9.63 3.85
C MET A 307 -25.32 -8.55 4.37
N ILE A 308 -24.38 -8.93 5.22
CA ILE A 308 -23.30 -8.03 5.66
C ILE A 308 -22.16 -8.10 4.65
N SER A 309 -21.71 -6.96 4.14
CA SER A 309 -20.54 -6.89 3.28
C SER A 309 -19.91 -5.49 3.24
N ASN A 310 -18.71 -5.37 2.67
CA ASN A 310 -18.07 -4.07 2.44
C ASN A 310 -18.69 -3.35 1.25
N VAL A 311 -18.81 -2.02 1.37
CA VAL A 311 -19.03 -1.14 0.22
C VAL A 311 -17.67 -0.63 -0.27
N VAL A 312 -17.29 -0.99 -1.48
CA VAL A 312 -15.97 -0.76 -2.07
C VAL A 312 -16.06 0.16 -3.28
N GLY A 313 -14.97 0.85 -3.62
CA GLY A 313 -14.95 1.82 -4.72
C GLY A 313 -15.62 3.16 -4.39
N THR A 314 -16.44 3.22 -3.34
CA THR A 314 -17.07 4.44 -2.83
C THR A 314 -16.35 4.92 -1.57
N PRO A 315 -15.99 6.21 -1.47
CA PRO A 315 -15.49 6.78 -0.21
C PRO A 315 -16.46 6.52 0.94
N TYR A 316 -15.93 6.14 2.11
CA TYR A 316 -16.74 5.75 3.28
C TYR A 316 -17.75 6.83 3.72
N ASP A 317 -17.39 8.11 3.51
CA ASP A 317 -18.16 9.29 3.86
C ASP A 317 -19.25 9.61 2.82
N LYS A 318 -19.33 8.86 1.73
CA LYS A 318 -20.38 8.93 0.70
C LYS A 318 -21.40 7.80 0.79
N VAL A 319 -21.12 6.74 1.55
CA VAL A 319 -22.10 5.66 1.78
C VAL A 319 -23.26 6.19 2.64
N ARG A 320 -24.50 5.98 2.19
CA ARG A 320 -25.74 6.38 2.90
C ARG A 320 -26.75 5.25 2.92
N ILE A 321 -27.64 5.25 3.90
CA ILE A 321 -28.85 4.39 3.87
C ILE A 321 -29.65 4.73 2.60
N GLY A 322 -30.13 3.70 1.91
CA GLY A 322 -30.84 3.84 0.63
C GLY A 322 -29.95 3.89 -0.60
N THR A 323 -28.62 3.89 -0.46
CA THR A 323 -27.70 3.87 -1.62
C THR A 323 -27.91 2.56 -2.40
N PRO A 324 -28.21 2.62 -3.72
CA PRO A 324 -28.27 1.43 -4.56
C PRO A 324 -26.84 0.88 -4.73
N VAL A 325 -26.71 -0.44 -4.62
CA VAL A 325 -25.43 -1.12 -4.70
C VAL A 325 -25.52 -2.36 -5.58
N ARG A 326 -24.40 -2.74 -6.18
CA ARG A 326 -24.28 -3.94 -7.01
C ARG A 326 -23.16 -4.86 -6.53
N LEU A 327 -23.41 -6.15 -6.58
CA LEU A 327 -22.49 -7.21 -6.20
C LEU A 327 -21.27 -7.24 -7.12
N GLU A 328 -20.09 -7.37 -6.50
CA GLU A 328 -18.81 -7.66 -7.13
C GLU A 328 -18.13 -8.82 -6.39
N PHE A 329 -17.40 -9.67 -7.12
CA PHE A 329 -16.52 -10.67 -6.51
C PHE A 329 -15.08 -10.19 -6.58
N ARG A 330 -14.46 -9.94 -5.41
CA ARG A 330 -13.07 -9.51 -5.32
C ARG A 330 -12.18 -10.61 -4.77
N ALA A 331 -11.11 -10.91 -5.52
CA ALA A 331 -10.01 -11.74 -5.06
C ALA A 331 -9.06 -10.88 -4.21
N TYR A 332 -8.74 -11.35 -3.01
CA TYR A 332 -7.79 -10.69 -2.11
C TYR A 332 -6.42 -11.36 -2.11
N ASP A 333 -6.38 -12.65 -2.42
CA ASP A 333 -5.20 -13.47 -2.67
C ASP A 333 -5.61 -14.71 -3.48
N ASP A 334 -4.68 -15.64 -3.72
CA ASP A 334 -4.88 -16.82 -4.57
C ASP A 334 -6.01 -17.75 -4.09
N ASP A 335 -6.35 -17.70 -2.80
CA ASP A 335 -7.27 -18.63 -2.16
C ASP A 335 -8.53 -17.93 -1.60
N LEU A 336 -8.68 -16.60 -1.75
CA LEU A 336 -9.80 -15.85 -1.16
C LEU A 336 -10.52 -14.96 -2.16
N VAL A 337 -11.75 -15.34 -2.46
CA VAL A 337 -12.74 -14.48 -3.14
C VAL A 337 -13.84 -14.13 -2.14
N LEU A 338 -14.24 -12.85 -2.09
CA LEU A 338 -15.36 -12.40 -1.27
C LEU A 338 -16.39 -11.64 -2.11
N PRO A 339 -17.69 -11.82 -1.84
CA PRO A 339 -18.74 -10.97 -2.39
C PRO A 339 -18.73 -9.62 -1.65
N VAL A 340 -18.49 -8.56 -2.40
CA VAL A 340 -18.52 -7.16 -1.95
C VAL A 340 -19.52 -6.37 -2.77
N PHE A 341 -19.84 -5.15 -2.36
CA PHE A 341 -20.78 -4.30 -3.07
C PHE A 341 -20.13 -2.98 -3.45
N SER A 342 -20.45 -2.42 -4.61
CA SER A 342 -20.08 -1.06 -4.99
C SER A 342 -21.35 -0.22 -5.17
N ALA A 343 -21.28 1.07 -4.87
CA ALA A 343 -22.41 1.96 -5.13
C ALA A 343 -22.63 2.07 -6.64
N VAL A 344 -23.88 1.96 -7.06
CA VAL A 344 -24.29 2.33 -8.41
C VAL A 344 -24.44 3.84 -8.40
N GLU A 345 -23.58 4.56 -9.12
CA GLU A 345 -23.83 5.98 -9.34
C GLU A 345 -25.20 6.09 -10.00
N ALA A 346 -26.12 6.82 -9.36
CA ALA A 346 -27.30 7.26 -10.06
C ALA A 346 -26.78 8.07 -11.23
N VAL A 347 -27.01 7.58 -12.45
CA VAL A 347 -26.94 8.42 -13.64
C VAL A 347 -27.98 9.50 -13.37
N GLU A 348 -27.52 10.62 -12.81
CA GLU A 348 -28.32 11.83 -12.74
C GLU A 348 -28.78 12.07 -14.16
N THR A 349 -30.09 11.98 -14.32
CA THR A 349 -30.81 12.14 -15.56
C THR A 349 -30.64 13.61 -15.95
N ALA A 350 -29.52 13.94 -16.59
CA ALA A 350 -29.30 15.23 -17.22
C ALA A 350 -30.44 15.56 -18.21
N GLU A 351 -31.12 14.54 -18.74
CA GLU A 351 -32.28 14.67 -19.63
C GLU A 351 -33.56 15.18 -18.92
N ALA A 352 -33.66 15.14 -17.58
CA ALA A 352 -34.84 15.62 -16.85
C ALA A 352 -34.77 17.13 -16.51
N MET A 353 -33.57 17.71 -16.42
CA MET A 353 -33.40 19.16 -16.25
C MET A 353 -33.50 19.91 -17.58
N GLU A 354 -32.95 19.35 -18.67
CA GLU A 354 -33.05 19.94 -20.01
C GLU A 354 -34.50 20.01 -20.53
N SER A 355 -35.35 19.08 -20.09
CA SER A 355 -36.78 19.06 -20.45
C SER A 355 -37.66 19.97 -19.59
N MET A 356 -37.17 20.48 -18.45
CA MET A 356 -37.86 21.52 -17.67
C MET A 356 -37.45 22.93 -18.11
N GLU A 357 -36.18 23.18 -18.44
CA GLU A 357 -35.73 24.49 -18.97
C GLU A 357 -36.30 24.77 -20.37
N ALA A 358 -36.46 23.74 -21.22
CA ALA A 358 -37.06 23.90 -22.56
C ALA A 358 -38.57 24.26 -22.54
N VAL A 359 -39.27 24.08 -21.41
CA VAL A 359 -40.68 24.45 -21.27
C VAL A 359 -40.84 25.87 -20.71
N GLU A 360 -39.85 26.38 -19.96
CA GLU A 360 -39.89 27.76 -19.42
C GLU A 360 -39.36 28.82 -20.40
N GLU A 361 -38.52 28.47 -21.38
CA GLU A 361 -38.08 29.41 -22.44
C GLU A 361 -39.09 29.54 -23.60
N GLY A 362 -40.19 28.77 -23.57
CA GLY A 362 -41.20 28.72 -24.64
C GLY A 362 -42.58 29.31 -24.31
N ALA A 363 -42.76 29.95 -23.15
CA ALA A 363 -44.06 30.46 -22.66
C ALA A 363 -44.19 31.98 -22.67
#